data_AF-A0A7X7WUU0-F1
#
_entry.id   AF-A0A7X7WUU0-F1
#
_cell.length_a   1.000
_cell.length_b   1.000
_cell.length_c   1.000
_cell.angle_alpha   90.00
_cell.angle_beta   90.00
_cell.angle_gamma   90.00
#
_symmetry.space_group_name_H-M   'P 1'
#
loop_
_entity.id
_entity.type
_entity.pdbx_description
1 polymer ?
#
loop_
_entity_poly.entity_id
_entity_poly.type
_entity_poly.pdbx_seq_one_letter_code
_entity_poly.pdbx_strand_id
1 'polypeptide(L)'
;MNTSHSSSHRSAISGRRIPCERVVRRLFEQNRELIRREASEVKGLMALLMKHRNSGILWTPEEKAELRFHLREIARVVPVLLIFLLPFGSVFLPVLAVVVDRRAKTRSLQSSPQEISGA
;
A
#
# COMPACT_ATOMS: atom_id res chain seq x y z
N MET A 1 49.11 -46.96 -20.56
CA MET A 1 48.74 -45.58 -20.15
C MET A 1 47.23 -45.50 -20.25
N ASN A 2 46.56 -45.58 -19.09
CA ASN A 2 45.13 -45.79 -19.01
C ASN A 2 44.53 -44.63 -18.22
N THR A 3 43.61 -43.86 -18.81
CA THR A 3 42.73 -42.95 -18.08
C THR A 3 41.39 -42.82 -18.81
N SER A 4 40.50 -43.78 -18.58
CA SER A 4 39.06 -43.62 -18.80
C SER A 4 38.48 -42.86 -17.61
N HIS A 5 38.35 -41.53 -17.71
CA HIS A 5 37.68 -40.75 -16.68
C HIS A 5 36.17 -40.69 -16.92
N SER A 6 35.51 -41.64 -16.26
CA SER A 6 34.22 -41.57 -15.56
C SER A 6 33.24 -40.47 -15.95
N SER A 7 32.15 -40.91 -16.59
CA SER A 7 30.91 -40.17 -16.80
C SER A 7 30.08 -40.09 -15.52
N SER A 8 29.28 -39.02 -15.44
CA SER A 8 27.94 -38.99 -14.82
C SER A 8 27.85 -39.09 -13.29
N HIS A 9 27.36 -38.02 -12.66
CA HIS A 9 26.17 -38.03 -11.80
C HIS A 9 26.04 -36.66 -11.13
N ARG A 10 25.20 -35.78 -11.71
CA ARG A 10 24.66 -34.63 -10.98
C ARG A 10 23.14 -34.63 -11.16
N SER A 11 22.48 -35.38 -10.29
CA SER A 11 21.03 -35.51 -10.26
C SER A 11 20.37 -34.15 -10.00
N ALA A 12 19.45 -33.79 -10.89
CA ALA A 12 18.64 -32.59 -10.82
C ALA A 12 17.63 -32.70 -9.67
N ILE A 13 17.77 -31.85 -8.66
CA ILE A 13 16.75 -31.66 -7.62
C ILE A 13 15.79 -30.59 -8.16
N SER A 14 14.82 -30.99 -8.98
CA SER A 14 13.76 -30.08 -9.44
C SER A 14 12.72 -29.90 -8.32
N GLY A 15 13.00 -29.01 -7.37
CA GLY A 15 12.02 -28.53 -6.42
C GLY A 15 10.87 -27.86 -7.16
N ARG A 16 9.69 -28.48 -7.14
CA ARG A 16 8.47 -27.95 -7.73
C ARG A 16 8.02 -26.72 -6.91
N ARG A 17 8.54 -25.53 -7.23
CA ARG A 17 8.11 -24.27 -6.59
C ARG A 17 6.61 -24.10 -6.84
N ILE A 18 5.78 -24.22 -5.81
CA ILE A 18 4.37 -23.90 -5.91
C ILE A 18 4.29 -22.36 -5.95
N PRO A 19 3.77 -21.75 -7.04
CA PRO A 19 3.61 -20.31 -7.11
C PRO A 19 2.60 -19.88 -6.06
N CYS A 20 3.00 -18.92 -5.21
CA CYS A 20 2.20 -18.35 -4.13
C CYS A 20 0.84 -17.82 -4.62
N GLU A 21 0.74 -17.40 -5.88
CA GLU A 21 -0.52 -16.98 -6.51
C GLU A 21 -1.62 -18.04 -6.40
N ARG A 22 -1.29 -19.32 -6.60
CA ARG A 22 -2.27 -20.42 -6.53
C ARG A 22 -2.72 -20.72 -5.11
N VAL A 23 -1.92 -20.32 -4.12
CA VAL A 23 -2.26 -20.45 -2.70
C VAL A 23 -3.15 -19.28 -2.29
N VAL A 24 -2.76 -18.04 -2.62
CA VAL A 24 -3.54 -16.83 -2.32
C VAL A 24 -4.91 -16.87 -2.99
N ARG A 25 -5.00 -17.27 -4.27
CA ARG A 25 -6.29 -17.42 -4.97
C ARG A 25 -7.22 -18.41 -4.27
N ARG A 26 -6.69 -19.58 -3.86
CA ARG A 26 -7.46 -20.57 -3.11
C ARG A 26 -7.95 -20.05 -1.76
N LEU A 27 -7.07 -19.37 -1.01
CA LEU A 27 -7.44 -18.77 0.27
C LEU A 27 -8.53 -17.70 0.10
N PHE A 28 -8.47 -16.92 -0.99
CA PHE A 28 -9.47 -15.90 -1.29
C PHE A 28 -10.82 -16.50 -1.69
N GLU A 29 -10.81 -17.56 -2.51
CA GLU A 29 -12.03 -18.27 -2.91
C GLU A 29 -12.71 -18.96 -1.72
N GLN A 30 -11.93 -19.63 -0.86
CA GLN A 30 -12.45 -20.32 0.33
C GLN A 30 -13.01 -19.34 1.37
N ASN A 31 -12.40 -18.15 1.50
CA ASN A 31 -12.81 -17.14 2.48
C ASN A 31 -13.71 -16.06 1.88
N ARG A 32 -14.18 -16.20 0.63
CA ARG A 32 -14.93 -15.16 -0.09
C ARG A 32 -16.13 -14.66 0.70
N GLU A 33 -16.91 -15.56 1.28
CA GLU A 33 -18.11 -15.19 2.05
C GLU A 33 -17.77 -14.52 3.38
N LEU A 34 -16.68 -14.94 4.03
CA LEU A 34 -16.17 -14.31 5.25
C LEU A 34 -15.65 -12.89 4.96
N ILE A 35 -14.85 -12.73 3.89
CA ILE A 35 -14.36 -11.44 3.41
C ILE A 35 -15.53 -10.52 3.04
N ARG A 36 -16.56 -11.06 2.38
CA ARG A 36 -17.75 -10.30 2.00
C ARG A 36 -18.52 -9.81 3.23
N ARG A 37 -18.64 -10.63 4.26
CA ARG A 37 -19.30 -10.29 5.53
C ARG A 37 -18.53 -9.23 6.31
N GLU A 38 -17.23 -9.39 6.46
CA GLU A 38 -16.35 -8.37 7.07
C GLU A 38 -16.41 -7.06 6.28
N ALA A 39 -16.40 -7.13 4.94
CA ALA A 39 -16.50 -5.95 4.08
C ALA A 39 -17.86 -5.25 4.18
N SER A 40 -18.96 -5.94 4.51
CA SER A 40 -20.26 -5.29 4.73
C SER A 40 -20.29 -4.45 6.01
N GLU A 41 -19.60 -4.88 7.08
CA GLU A 41 -19.45 -4.08 8.31
C GLU A 41 -18.68 -2.78 8.01
N VAL A 42 -17.60 -2.87 7.22
CA VAL A 42 -16.83 -1.70 6.78
C VAL A 42 -17.65 -0.78 5.85
N LYS A 43 -18.60 -1.32 5.07
CA LYS A 43 -19.51 -0.51 4.25
C LYS A 43 -20.48 0.33 5.10
N GLY A 44 -20.84 -0.11 6.31
CA GLY A 44 -21.65 0.69 7.24
C GLY A 44 -20.96 2.01 7.61
N LEU A 45 -19.67 1.93 7.96
CA LEU A 45 -18.81 3.09 8.20
C LEU A 45 -18.72 3.99 6.96
N MET A 46 -18.52 3.40 5.78
CA MET A 46 -18.42 4.14 4.53
C MET A 46 -19.74 4.85 4.18
N ALA A 47 -20.89 4.22 4.42
CA ALA A 47 -22.20 4.82 4.20
C ALA A 47 -22.43 6.04 5.13
N LEU A 48 -22.06 5.92 6.41
CA LEU A 48 -22.10 7.03 7.38
C LEU A 48 -21.22 8.21 6.95
N LEU A 49 -20.02 7.94 6.43
CA LEU A 49 -19.11 8.97 5.91
C LEU A 49 -19.65 9.61 4.61
N MET A 50 -20.23 8.81 3.73
CA MET A 50 -20.80 9.29 2.47
C MET A 50 -22.09 10.08 2.65
N LYS A 51 -22.88 9.81 3.70
CA LYS A 51 -24.06 10.62 4.08
C LYS A 51 -23.67 12.09 4.22
N HIS A 52 -22.60 12.37 4.97
CA HIS A 52 -22.11 13.73 5.16
C HIS A 52 -21.49 14.30 3.88
N ARG A 53 -20.66 13.51 3.17
CA ARG A 53 -19.96 13.95 1.96
C ARG A 53 -20.89 14.31 0.80
N ASN A 54 -21.93 13.50 0.55
CA ASN A 54 -22.77 13.63 -0.64
C ASN A 54 -24.09 14.36 -0.37
N SER A 55 -24.57 14.36 0.89
CA SER A 55 -25.92 14.87 1.21
C SER A 55 -25.91 16.17 2.02
N GLY A 56 -24.77 16.56 2.61
CA GLY A 56 -24.67 17.76 3.45
C GLY A 56 -25.46 17.69 4.77
N ILE A 57 -26.06 16.54 5.09
CA ILE A 57 -26.86 16.32 6.29
C ILE A 57 -25.92 16.14 7.50
N LEU A 58 -26.27 16.76 8.63
CA LEU A 58 -25.56 16.58 9.90
C LEU A 58 -25.79 15.17 10.46
N TRP A 59 -24.77 14.59 11.09
CA TRP A 59 -24.90 13.34 11.82
C TRP A 59 -25.77 13.51 13.06
N THR A 60 -26.65 12.55 13.29
CA THR A 60 -27.35 12.40 14.57
C THR A 60 -26.35 12.01 15.68
N PRO A 61 -26.66 12.29 16.96
CA PRO A 61 -25.76 11.93 18.06
C PRO A 61 -25.47 10.42 18.15
N GLU A 62 -26.42 9.58 17.76
CA GLU A 62 -26.30 8.11 17.69
C GLU A 62 -25.31 7.70 16.60
N GLU A 63 -25.46 8.23 15.37
CA GLU A 63 -24.54 7.98 14.25
C GLU A 63 -23.11 8.43 14.57
N LYS A 64 -22.97 9.55 15.29
CA LYS A 64 -21.66 10.05 15.71
C LYS A 64 -21.03 9.18 16.81
N ALA A 65 -21.82 8.49 17.61
CA ALA A 65 -21.30 7.55 18.61
C ALA A 65 -20.78 6.27 17.92
N GLU A 66 -21.55 5.73 16.97
CA GLU A 66 -21.15 4.58 16.16
C GLU A 66 -19.89 4.86 15.33
N LEU A 67 -19.83 6.02 14.67
CA LEU A 67 -18.64 6.45 13.92
C LEU A 67 -17.39 6.52 14.81
N ARG A 68 -17.52 7.11 16.01
CA ARG A 68 -16.42 7.22 16.97
C ARG A 68 -15.97 5.85 17.48
N PHE A 69 -16.90 4.91 17.67
CA PHE A 69 -16.57 3.55 18.08
C PHE A 69 -15.71 2.85 17.01
N HIS A 70 -16.15 2.84 15.75
CA HIS A 70 -15.39 2.21 14.66
C HIS A 70 -14.02 2.87 14.43
N LEU A 71 -13.95 4.20 14.45
CA LEU A 71 -12.69 4.93 14.32
C LEU A 71 -11.73 4.64 15.48
N ARG A 72 -12.25 4.46 16.70
CA ARG A 72 -11.42 4.14 17.87
C ARG A 72 -10.85 2.73 17.81
N GLU A 73 -11.61 1.76 17.32
CA GLU A 73 -11.10 0.40 17.09
C GLU A 73 -9.99 0.41 16.03
N ILE A 74 -10.17 1.15 14.94
CA ILE A 74 -9.11 1.35 13.93
C ILE A 74 -7.91 2.13 14.52
N ALA A 75 -8.15 3.13 15.36
CA ALA A 75 -7.08 3.92 15.97
C ALA A 75 -6.19 3.08 16.91
N ARG A 76 -6.67 1.94 17.43
CA ARG A 76 -5.88 1.07 18.31
C ARG A 76 -4.65 0.45 17.61
N VAL A 77 -4.69 0.29 16.29
CA VAL A 77 -3.52 -0.20 15.51
C VAL A 77 -2.53 0.90 15.12
N VAL A 78 -2.88 2.18 15.29
CA VAL A 78 -2.01 3.32 14.93
C VAL A 78 -0.68 3.35 15.68
N PRO A 79 -0.58 3.07 17.00
CA PRO A 79 0.71 3.06 17.70
C PRO A 79 1.69 2.02 17.14
N VAL A 80 1.20 0.83 16.84
CA VAL A 80 1.99 -0.22 16.20
C VAL A 80 2.43 0.24 14.80
N LEU A 81 1.49 0.82 14.04
CA LEU A 81 1.78 1.37 12.72
C LEU A 81 2.87 2.45 12.78
N LEU A 82 2.86 3.34 13.78
CA LEU A 82 3.88 4.37 13.95
C LEU A 82 5.27 3.78 14.18
N ILE A 83 5.39 2.73 15.01
CA ILE A 83 6.68 2.06 15.24
C ILE A 83 7.23 1.47 13.93
N PHE A 84 6.37 0.87 13.10
CA PHE A 84 6.78 0.35 11.78
C PHE A 84 6.97 1.47 10.74
N LEU A 85 6.24 2.56 10.84
CA LEU A 85 6.32 3.69 9.93
C LEU A 85 7.55 4.56 10.18
N LEU A 86 8.13 4.60 11.38
CA LEU A 86 9.36 5.36 11.64
C LEU A 86 10.56 4.89 10.77
N PRO A 87 10.92 3.60 10.71
CA PRO A 87 11.99 3.13 9.83
C PRO A 87 11.59 3.16 8.35
N PHE A 88 10.31 2.96 8.02
CA PHE A 88 9.84 3.06 6.63
C PHE A 88 9.73 4.51 6.15
N GLY A 89 9.31 5.43 7.01
CA GLY A 89 9.06 6.84 6.73
C GLY A 89 10.33 7.58 6.35
N SER A 90 11.43 7.29 7.04
CA SER A 90 12.75 7.82 6.69
C SER A 90 13.22 7.37 5.31
N VAL A 91 12.83 6.16 4.86
CA VAL A 91 13.07 5.66 3.50
C VAL A 91 12.07 6.23 2.49
N PHE A 92 10.82 6.48 2.91
CA PHE A 92 9.78 7.07 2.07
C PHE A 92 10.07 8.53 1.73
N LEU A 93 10.64 9.31 2.66
CA LEU A 93 10.98 10.72 2.42
C LEU A 93 11.85 10.96 1.18
N PRO A 94 13.02 10.32 1.00
CA PRO A 94 13.86 10.50 -0.19
C PRO A 94 13.16 9.99 -1.46
N VAL A 95 12.37 8.91 -1.38
CA VAL A 95 11.56 8.43 -2.51
C VAL A 95 10.54 9.48 -2.93
N LEU A 96 9.82 10.06 -1.97
CA LEU A 96 8.84 11.12 -2.22
C LEU A 96 9.51 12.39 -2.72
N ALA A 97 10.67 12.77 -2.16
CA ALA A 97 11.44 13.92 -2.61
C ALA A 97 11.85 13.76 -4.08
N VAL A 98 12.31 12.57 -4.50
CA VAL A 98 12.63 12.31 -5.92
C VAL A 98 11.38 12.38 -6.80
N VAL A 99 10.23 11.88 -6.34
CA VAL A 99 8.98 11.93 -7.12
C VAL A 99 8.45 13.36 -7.27
N VAL A 100 8.55 14.17 -6.22
CA VAL A 100 8.12 15.58 -6.23
C VAL A 100 9.12 16.45 -6.99
N ASP A 101 10.43 16.26 -6.80
CA ASP A 101 11.49 16.98 -7.52
C ASP A 101 11.42 16.74 -9.04
N ARG A 102 11.04 15.53 -9.46
CA ARG A 102 10.74 15.23 -10.87
C ARG A 102 9.65 16.13 -11.46
N ARG A 103 8.68 16.58 -10.66
CA ARG A 103 7.66 17.56 -11.09
C ARG A 103 8.14 19.00 -10.97
N ALA A 104 9.03 19.29 -10.01
CA ALA A 104 9.56 20.64 -9.78
C ALA A 104 10.56 21.08 -10.86
N LYS A 105 11.38 20.17 -11.40
CA LYS A 105 12.35 20.47 -12.47
C LYS A 105 11.70 21.00 -13.76
N THR A 106 10.44 20.67 -14.03
CA THR A 106 9.70 21.23 -15.17
C THR A 106 9.40 22.72 -15.00
N ARG A 107 9.36 23.24 -13.75
CA ARG A 107 9.07 24.65 -13.45
C ARG A 107 10.32 25.54 -13.44
N SER A 108 11.49 25.00 -13.07
CA SER A 108 12.74 25.76 -12.95
C SER A 108 13.48 25.99 -14.27
N LEU A 109 13.19 25.22 -15.33
CA LEU A 109 13.77 25.44 -16.67
C LEU A 109 13.18 26.67 -17.39
N GLN A 110 12.13 27.29 -16.82
CA GLN A 110 11.48 28.47 -17.39
C GLN A 110 11.92 29.78 -16.73
N SER A 111 12.81 29.72 -15.74
CA SER A 111 13.33 30.88 -15.01
C SER A 111 14.87 30.99 -15.09
N SER A 112 15.43 30.94 -16.30
CA SER A 112 16.78 31.46 -16.53
C SER A 112 16.71 32.97 -16.83
N PRO A 113 17.49 33.80 -16.10
CA PRO A 113 17.46 35.26 -16.18
C PRO A 113 17.76 35.80 -17.59
N GLN A 114 17.00 36.81 -17.99
CA GLN A 114 17.40 37.74 -19.05
C GLN A 114 18.76 38.32 -18.67
N GLU A 115 19.79 37.96 -19.44
CA GLU A 115 21.08 38.63 -19.49
C GLU A 115 20.81 40.03 -20.05
N ILE A 116 20.70 41.01 -19.15
CA ILE A 116 20.54 42.42 -19.52
C ILE A 116 21.92 42.88 -20.01
N SER A 117 22.15 42.67 -21.30
CA SER A 117 23.17 43.36 -22.08
C SER A 117 22.75 44.83 -22.23
N GLY A 118 23.44 45.74 -21.57
CA GLY A 118 23.30 47.17 -21.83
C GLY A 118 23.78 48.08 -20.71
N ALA A 119 25.09 48.35 -20.67
CA ALA A 119 25.69 49.64 -20.34
C ALA A 119 27.17 49.63 -20.73
#